data_AF-A0A843J2G5-F1
#
_entry.id   AF-A0A843J2G5-F1
#
_cell.length_a   1.000
_cell.length_b   1.000
_cell.length_c   1.000
_cell.angle_alpha   90.00
_cell.angle_beta   90.00
_cell.angle_gamma   90.00
#
_symmetry.space_group_name_H-M   'P 1'
#
loop_
_entity.id
_entity.type
_entity.pdbx_description
1 polymer ?
#
loop_
_entity_poly.entity_id
_entity_poly.type
_entity_poly.pdbx_seq_one_letter_code
_entity_poly.pdbx_strand_id
1 'polypeptide(L)'
;AKKPAVKVAISLSSGLPEASASIAGETVPVYREPPTASISIEGCDPSECSVSVVDASGEIVFGRVPAESRMELRNGHSDGLLTFNVERDGKVLKSARYFLVPDFSCAYSGKGDIPEDTVMRFTMFGQDYEKDIYDSDLEGPYSCGDVAFSMLWSVPVVTYDLGEGPRPYEPLVLDAEELTSSMLVVKVRGAKKKKIYFGPEGGKKEDITKDWDSDSVQINLPPLLDQVYSSTGTYCFFISVNSSPNKKFIQIRNPEKAKVSVADGSIKADVAGGKTDCACVIYLQDKTSKTVPLSEGLNDIPIPKDAVEAEIVESFKDKVRRVTPVKVRPLPFISSIAGDLWLYVSKEKRIPLPDGLIKDGSPDMDAVAKWHGKIVGMNPELRTVSLAEMKRAFSDFKG
;
A
#
# COMPACT_ATOMS: atom_id res chain seq x y z
N ALA A 1 -16.50 36.78 56.59
CA ALA A 1 -16.32 35.40 56.09
C ALA A 1 -15.57 35.45 54.76
N LYS A 2 -14.54 34.60 54.54
CA LYS A 2 -13.90 34.50 53.22
C LYS A 2 -14.92 33.87 52.27
N LYS A 3 -15.28 34.58 51.18
CA LYS A 3 -16.14 34.01 50.13
C LYS A 3 -15.46 32.73 49.60
N PRO A 4 -16.21 31.63 49.37
CA PRO A 4 -15.66 30.42 48.75
C PRO A 4 -15.02 30.74 47.40
N ALA A 5 -13.95 30.02 47.06
CA ALA A 5 -13.29 30.16 45.76
C ALA A 5 -14.25 29.71 44.66
N VAL A 6 -14.51 30.58 43.69
CA VAL A 6 -15.35 30.26 42.54
C VAL A 6 -14.54 29.45 41.53
N LYS A 7 -15.09 28.34 41.06
CA LYS A 7 -14.52 27.56 39.96
C LYS A 7 -15.43 27.69 38.75
N VAL A 8 -14.83 27.95 37.59
CA VAL A 8 -15.54 28.09 36.32
C VAL A 8 -14.95 27.15 35.29
N ALA A 9 -15.81 26.41 34.61
CA ALA A 9 -15.48 25.64 33.41
C ALA A 9 -16.27 26.19 32.22
N ILE A 10 -15.59 26.31 31.08
CA ILE A 10 -16.16 26.77 29.80
C ILE A 10 -15.92 25.69 28.77
N SER A 11 -16.94 25.36 27.99
CA SER A 11 -16.83 24.52 26.81
C SER A 11 -17.55 25.20 25.64
N LEU A 12 -16.90 25.30 24.49
CA LEU A 12 -17.52 25.81 23.26
C LEU A 12 -18.01 24.63 22.41
N SER A 13 -19.05 24.84 21.61
CA SER A 13 -19.48 23.88 20.58
C SER A 13 -18.31 23.53 19.65
N SER A 14 -18.34 22.37 18.99
CA SER A 14 -17.26 21.99 18.07
C SER A 14 -17.08 23.02 16.95
N GLY A 15 -15.83 23.43 16.72
CA GLY A 15 -15.47 24.27 15.59
C GLY A 15 -15.59 23.54 14.25
N LEU A 16 -15.24 24.26 13.19
CA LEU A 16 -15.19 23.75 11.84
C LEU A 16 -14.32 22.48 11.76
N PRO A 17 -14.82 21.40 11.14
CA PRO A 17 -14.04 20.17 10.99
C PRO A 17 -12.83 20.32 10.06
N GLU A 18 -12.82 21.34 9.21
CA GLU A 18 -11.79 21.59 8.20
C GLU A 18 -10.48 22.12 8.78
N ALA A 19 -10.54 22.98 9.80
CA ALA A 19 -9.36 23.70 10.26
C ALA A 19 -9.47 24.26 11.69
N SER A 20 -8.30 24.50 12.29
CA SER A 20 -8.12 25.36 13.45
C SER A 20 -7.19 26.53 13.08
N ALA A 21 -7.14 27.59 13.87
CA ALA A 21 -6.17 28.66 13.71
C ALA A 21 -5.07 28.56 14.77
N SER A 22 -3.83 28.88 14.41
CA SER A 22 -2.70 29.03 15.33
C SER A 22 -2.34 30.51 15.46
N ILE A 23 -2.41 31.05 16.66
CA ILE A 23 -2.16 32.47 16.94
C ILE A 23 -1.13 32.55 18.06
N ALA A 24 0.05 33.09 17.76
CA ALA A 24 1.20 33.10 18.67
C ALA A 24 1.51 31.71 19.28
N GLY A 25 1.29 30.65 18.51
CA GLY A 25 1.50 29.25 18.92
C GLY A 25 0.33 28.59 19.66
N GLU A 26 -0.73 29.34 19.99
CA GLU A 26 -1.95 28.79 20.59
C GLU A 26 -2.93 28.32 19.50
N THR A 27 -3.38 27.08 19.58
CA THR A 27 -4.41 26.54 18.68
C THR A 27 -5.80 26.91 19.18
N VAL A 28 -6.57 27.61 18.35
CA VAL A 28 -7.96 28.00 18.62
C VAL A 28 -8.91 27.44 17.57
N PRO A 29 -10.12 27.01 17.95
CA PRO A 29 -11.13 26.53 17.00
C PRO A 29 -11.65 27.66 16.11
N VAL A 30 -11.89 27.35 14.83
CA VAL A 30 -12.47 28.26 13.84
C VAL A 30 -13.97 28.02 13.72
N TYR A 31 -14.75 29.08 13.51
CA TYR A 31 -16.21 29.02 13.31
C TYR A 31 -16.66 29.93 12.17
N ARG A 32 -17.75 29.57 11.48
CA ARG A 32 -18.50 30.48 10.59
C ARG A 32 -19.51 31.32 11.36
N GLU A 33 -20.16 30.70 12.33
CA GLU A 33 -21.13 31.35 13.20
C GLU A 33 -20.64 31.29 14.63
N PRO A 34 -20.94 32.30 15.47
CA PRO A 34 -20.56 32.28 16.87
C PRO A 34 -20.90 30.95 17.57
N PRO A 35 -19.97 30.36 18.35
CA PRO A 35 -20.23 29.09 19.00
C PRO A 35 -21.29 29.20 20.09
N THR A 36 -21.92 28.07 20.40
CA THR A 36 -22.64 27.92 21.67
C THR A 36 -21.63 27.69 22.79
N ALA A 37 -21.73 28.45 23.88
CA ALA A 37 -20.93 28.25 25.08
C ALA A 37 -21.75 27.50 26.16
N SER A 38 -21.13 26.51 26.79
CA SER A 38 -21.63 25.83 27.99
C SER A 38 -20.75 26.23 29.17
N ILE A 39 -21.39 26.70 30.25
CA ILE A 39 -20.71 27.26 31.43
C ILE A 39 -21.12 26.47 32.67
N SER A 40 -20.14 26.05 33.46
CA SER A 40 -20.37 25.49 34.79
C SER A 40 -19.68 26.37 35.82
N ILE A 41 -20.43 26.82 36.84
CA ILE A 41 -19.96 27.70 37.91
C ILE A 41 -20.23 27.02 39.24
N GLU A 42 -19.17 26.84 40.03
CA GLU A 42 -19.26 26.30 41.39
C GLU A 42 -18.79 27.35 42.40
N GLY A 43 -19.45 27.40 43.56
CA GLY A 43 -19.04 28.28 44.66
C GLY A 43 -19.63 29.70 44.63
N CYS A 44 -20.52 30.02 43.67
CA CYS A 44 -21.41 31.18 43.72
C CYS A 44 -22.66 30.94 42.86
N ASP A 45 -23.67 31.82 43.00
CA ASP A 45 -24.81 31.83 42.10
C ASP A 45 -24.37 32.31 40.69
N PRO A 46 -24.79 31.66 39.59
CA PRO A 46 -24.47 32.10 38.24
C PRO A 46 -24.87 33.55 37.94
N SER A 47 -25.93 34.06 38.58
CA SER A 47 -26.37 35.46 38.44
C SER A 47 -25.38 36.48 39.03
N GLU A 48 -24.46 36.04 39.89
CA GLU A 48 -23.35 36.88 40.38
C GLU A 48 -22.20 36.98 39.36
N CYS A 49 -22.25 36.21 38.27
CA CYS A 49 -21.28 36.24 37.20
C CYS A 49 -21.90 36.86 35.94
N SER A 50 -21.07 37.57 35.18
CA SER A 50 -21.42 38.13 33.88
C SER A 50 -20.55 37.54 32.79
N VAL A 51 -21.07 37.48 31.58
CA VAL A 51 -20.29 37.07 30.40
C VAL A 51 -20.05 38.24 29.46
N SER A 52 -18.88 38.23 28.83
CA SER A 52 -18.53 39.16 27.76
C SER A 52 -17.77 38.41 26.66
N VAL A 53 -17.86 38.90 25.43
CA VAL A 53 -16.94 38.56 24.35
C VAL A 53 -16.24 39.85 24.00
N VAL A 54 -14.91 39.79 23.98
CA VAL A 54 -14.06 40.88 23.51
C VAL A 54 -13.36 40.48 22.23
N ASP A 55 -13.16 41.45 21.34
CA ASP A 55 -12.34 41.26 20.16
C ASP A 55 -10.84 41.39 20.46
N ALA A 56 -10.01 41.30 19.43
CA ALA A 56 -8.56 41.43 19.54
C ALA A 56 -8.09 42.82 19.99
N SER A 57 -8.90 43.87 19.80
CA SER A 57 -8.62 45.23 20.27
C SER A 57 -8.94 45.41 21.76
N GLY A 58 -9.74 44.49 22.32
CA GLY A 58 -10.27 44.56 23.68
C GLY A 58 -11.64 45.23 23.77
N GLU A 59 -12.28 45.56 22.65
CA GLU A 59 -13.64 46.09 22.62
C GLU A 59 -14.65 44.98 22.95
N ILE A 60 -15.67 45.30 23.75
CA ILE A 60 -16.74 44.35 24.09
C ILE A 60 -17.73 44.29 22.93
N VAL A 61 -17.67 43.20 22.16
CA VAL A 61 -18.53 42.96 20.98
C VAL A 61 -19.81 42.20 21.32
N PHE A 62 -19.85 41.58 22.50
CA PHE A 62 -21.05 40.99 23.07
C PHE A 62 -20.95 41.00 24.60
N GLY A 63 -22.04 41.31 25.29
CA GLY A 63 -22.20 40.95 26.70
C GLY A 63 -22.32 42.09 27.70
N ARG A 64 -21.77 41.82 28.90
CA ARG A 64 -22.25 42.25 30.23
C ARG A 64 -23.65 41.76 30.59
N VAL A 65 -23.98 40.55 30.13
CA VAL A 65 -25.22 39.86 30.48
C VAL A 65 -24.95 38.80 31.57
N PRO A 66 -25.96 38.43 32.38
CA PRO A 66 -25.81 37.36 33.38
C PRO A 66 -25.32 36.05 32.76
N ALA A 67 -24.50 35.29 33.48
CA ALA A 67 -24.04 33.98 33.02
C ALA A 67 -25.17 32.95 33.09
N GLU A 68 -25.36 32.22 31.99
CA GLU A 68 -26.28 31.09 31.92
C GLU A 68 -25.52 29.79 31.63
N SER A 69 -26.11 28.65 31.98
CA SER A 69 -25.46 27.35 31.77
C SER A 69 -25.20 27.03 30.29
N ARG A 70 -25.98 27.63 29.39
CA ARG A 70 -25.82 27.52 27.94
C ARG A 70 -26.17 28.84 27.28
N MET A 71 -25.29 29.36 26.43
CA MET A 71 -25.44 30.67 25.78
C MET A 71 -25.10 30.60 24.30
N GLU A 72 -25.94 31.25 23.48
CA GLU A 72 -25.60 31.59 22.09
C GLU A 72 -24.87 32.93 22.08
N LEU A 73 -23.62 32.93 21.63
CA LEU A 73 -22.85 34.15 21.53
C LEU A 73 -23.35 34.94 20.31
N ARG A 74 -23.79 36.19 20.47
CA ARG A 74 -24.20 37.03 19.33
C ARG A 74 -23.16 38.12 19.12
N ASN A 75 -22.10 37.81 18.38
CA ASN A 75 -20.90 38.67 18.33
C ASN A 75 -20.99 39.90 17.40
N GLY A 76 -22.20 40.34 17.05
CA GLY A 76 -22.39 41.44 16.10
C GLY A 76 -21.75 41.17 14.74
N HIS A 77 -21.11 42.19 14.15
CA HIS A 77 -20.38 42.12 12.88
C HIS A 77 -18.88 41.81 13.04
N SER A 78 -18.46 41.36 14.22
CA SER A 78 -17.04 41.18 14.53
C SER A 78 -16.53 39.86 13.97
N ASP A 79 -15.37 39.87 13.36
CA ASP A 79 -14.66 38.71 12.83
C ASP A 79 -13.23 38.61 13.41
N GLY A 80 -12.54 37.52 13.10
CA GLY A 80 -11.20 37.25 13.63
C GLY A 80 -11.19 36.68 15.05
N LEU A 81 -10.15 37.03 15.82
CA LEU A 81 -9.91 36.47 17.14
C LEU A 81 -10.86 37.09 18.18
N LEU A 82 -11.61 36.22 18.87
CA LEU A 82 -12.53 36.61 19.93
C LEU A 82 -12.21 35.86 21.23
N THR A 83 -12.41 36.54 22.36
CA THR A 83 -12.23 35.96 23.70
C THR A 83 -13.53 36.03 24.47
N PHE A 84 -14.11 34.87 24.78
CA PHE A 84 -15.25 34.75 25.68
C PHE A 84 -14.78 34.70 27.13
N ASN A 85 -15.25 35.64 27.95
CA ASN A 85 -14.89 35.79 29.35
C ASN A 85 -16.10 35.53 30.26
N VAL A 86 -15.85 34.85 31.37
CA VAL A 86 -16.75 34.79 32.53
C VAL A 86 -16.13 35.65 33.62
N GLU A 87 -16.86 36.64 34.10
CA GLU A 87 -16.39 37.67 35.03
C GLU A 87 -17.24 37.71 36.30
N ARG A 88 -16.65 38.10 37.42
CA ARG A 88 -17.35 38.44 38.67
C ARG A 88 -16.69 39.66 39.30
N ASP A 89 -17.50 40.63 39.73
CA ASP A 89 -17.03 41.88 40.34
C ASP A 89 -15.95 42.60 39.47
N GLY A 90 -16.10 42.55 38.14
CA GLY A 90 -15.17 43.14 37.17
C GLY A 90 -13.84 42.39 36.99
N LYS A 91 -13.71 41.18 37.54
CA LYS A 91 -12.52 40.32 37.36
C LYS A 91 -12.86 39.11 36.50
N VAL A 92 -12.03 38.86 35.49
CA VAL A 92 -12.11 37.65 34.66
C VAL A 92 -11.76 36.42 35.49
N LEU A 93 -12.71 35.49 35.61
CA LEU A 93 -12.55 34.21 36.29
C LEU A 93 -12.00 33.14 35.36
N LYS A 94 -12.48 33.11 34.11
CA LYS A 94 -12.08 32.13 33.10
C LYS A 94 -12.37 32.69 31.70
N SER A 95 -11.55 32.28 30.73
CA SER A 95 -11.71 32.67 29.33
C SER A 95 -11.61 31.46 28.40
N ALA A 96 -12.25 31.56 27.24
CA ALA A 96 -12.07 30.66 26.11
C ALA A 96 -11.92 31.49 24.83
N ARG A 97 -10.92 31.14 24.00
CA ARG A 97 -10.64 31.83 22.74
C ARG A 97 -11.17 31.03 21.57
N TYR A 98 -11.62 31.73 20.53
CA TYR A 98 -12.02 31.14 19.26
C TYR A 98 -11.81 32.15 18.13
N PHE A 99 -11.84 31.68 16.89
CA PHE A 99 -11.63 32.49 15.71
C PHE A 99 -12.89 32.44 14.83
N LEU A 100 -13.44 33.60 14.48
CA LEU A 100 -14.68 33.72 13.72
C LEU A 100 -14.38 34.19 12.30
N VAL A 101 -14.80 33.41 11.30
CA VAL A 101 -14.60 33.67 9.87
C VAL A 101 -15.94 33.45 9.17
N PRO A 102 -16.82 34.48 9.11
CA PRO A 102 -18.21 34.31 8.68
C PRO A 102 -18.38 33.75 7.26
N ASP A 103 -17.48 34.14 6.36
CA ASP A 103 -17.49 33.74 4.96
C ASP A 103 -16.63 32.50 4.68
N PHE A 104 -16.16 31.81 5.72
CA PHE A 104 -15.28 30.65 5.53
C PHE A 104 -15.96 29.60 4.66
N SER A 105 -15.28 29.20 3.60
CA SER A 105 -15.68 28.09 2.73
C SER A 105 -14.45 27.27 2.39
N CYS A 106 -14.58 25.96 2.28
CA CYS A 106 -13.50 25.08 1.86
C CYS A 106 -14.08 23.96 1.00
N ALA A 107 -13.40 23.64 -0.09
CA ALA A 107 -13.79 22.54 -0.97
C ALA A 107 -13.69 21.16 -0.29
N TYR A 108 -12.88 21.04 0.78
CA TYR A 108 -12.78 19.83 1.59
C TYR A 108 -13.57 19.96 2.89
N SER A 109 -14.34 18.92 3.23
CA SER A 109 -15.19 18.92 4.43
C SER A 109 -14.45 18.68 5.76
N GLY A 110 -13.12 18.48 5.74
CA GLY A 110 -12.35 18.00 6.89
C GLY A 110 -12.76 16.59 7.32
N LYS A 111 -11.86 15.82 7.95
CA LYS A 111 -12.12 14.41 8.37
C LYS A 111 -12.34 13.40 7.22
N GLY A 112 -12.06 13.80 5.99
CA GLY A 112 -12.15 12.94 4.82
C GLY A 112 -10.98 11.96 4.68
N ASP A 113 -10.98 11.25 3.55
CA ASP A 113 -9.87 10.45 3.05
C ASP A 113 -8.75 11.35 2.48
N ILE A 114 -7.66 10.74 2.02
CA ILE A 114 -6.63 11.42 1.22
C ILE A 114 -7.30 12.02 -0.03
N PRO A 115 -7.18 13.34 -0.27
CA PRO A 115 -7.85 13.99 -1.39
C PRO A 115 -7.29 13.51 -2.75
N GLU A 116 -8.13 13.52 -3.78
CA GLU A 116 -7.72 13.19 -5.15
C GLU A 116 -7.09 14.39 -5.87
N ASP A 117 -7.63 15.58 -5.65
CA ASP A 117 -7.03 16.85 -6.09
C ASP A 117 -6.00 17.30 -5.04
N THR A 118 -4.84 17.79 -5.49
CA THR A 118 -3.83 18.39 -4.61
C THR A 118 -4.12 19.87 -4.35
N VAL A 119 -5.02 20.48 -5.13
CA VAL A 119 -5.35 21.89 -5.04
C VAL A 119 -6.50 22.12 -4.07
N MET A 120 -6.19 22.80 -2.97
CA MET A 120 -7.16 23.26 -2.00
C MET A 120 -7.69 24.65 -2.34
N ARG A 121 -9.02 24.72 -2.45
CA ARG A 121 -9.76 25.96 -2.68
C ARG A 121 -10.54 26.32 -1.42
N PHE A 122 -10.31 27.52 -0.92
CA PHE A 122 -10.99 28.01 0.27
C PHE A 122 -11.16 29.54 0.22
N THR A 123 -12.19 30.02 0.90
CA THR A 123 -12.50 31.44 1.04
C THR A 123 -12.40 31.82 2.51
N MET A 124 -11.82 32.99 2.80
CA MET A 124 -11.87 33.61 4.12
C MET A 124 -11.62 35.12 4.02
N PHE A 125 -12.34 35.90 4.82
CA PHE A 125 -12.21 37.36 4.90
C PHE A 125 -12.31 38.07 3.54
N GLY A 126 -13.24 37.62 2.70
CA GLY A 126 -13.55 38.16 1.38
C GLY A 126 -12.51 37.80 0.30
N GLN A 127 -11.58 36.89 0.59
CA GLN A 127 -10.54 36.48 -0.33
C GLN A 127 -10.65 34.99 -0.65
N ASP A 128 -10.52 34.67 -1.94
CA ASP A 128 -10.45 33.31 -2.44
C ASP A 128 -8.99 32.88 -2.59
N TYR A 129 -8.69 31.69 -2.11
CA TYR A 129 -7.37 31.09 -2.14
C TYR A 129 -7.40 29.78 -2.93
N GLU A 130 -6.34 29.57 -3.70
CA GLU A 130 -6.03 28.31 -4.37
C GLU A 130 -4.58 27.95 -4.03
N LYS A 131 -4.37 26.85 -3.31
CA LYS A 131 -3.07 26.43 -2.78
C LYS A 131 -2.87 24.93 -2.92
N ASP A 132 -1.67 24.48 -3.26
CA ASP A 132 -1.36 23.05 -3.23
C ASP A 132 -1.20 22.58 -1.77
N ILE A 133 -1.79 21.42 -1.44
CA ILE A 133 -1.70 20.84 -0.08
C ILE A 133 -0.28 20.49 0.34
N TYR A 134 0.65 20.33 -0.60
CA TYR A 134 2.07 20.08 -0.35
C TYR A 134 2.88 21.36 -0.18
N ASP A 135 2.35 22.53 -0.53
CA ASP A 135 3.06 23.80 -0.38
C ASP A 135 3.19 24.20 1.09
N SER A 136 4.32 24.82 1.41
CA SER A 136 4.64 25.27 2.76
C SER A 136 3.83 26.50 3.19
N ASP A 137 3.27 27.26 2.25
CA ASP A 137 2.52 28.49 2.50
C ASP A 137 1.00 28.27 2.63
N LEU A 138 0.53 27.02 2.49
CA LEU A 138 -0.85 26.60 2.74
C LEU A 138 -1.35 26.99 4.14
N GLU A 139 -0.45 26.97 5.12
CA GLU A 139 -0.77 27.30 6.51
C GLU A 139 -0.65 28.81 6.80
N GLY A 140 -0.25 29.62 5.81
CA GLY A 140 -0.06 31.06 5.95
C GLY A 140 1.41 31.48 6.07
N PRO A 141 1.69 32.67 6.62
CA PRO A 141 0.82 33.46 7.49
C PRO A 141 -0.34 34.16 6.77
N TYR A 142 -1.44 34.34 7.50
CA TYR A 142 -2.61 35.13 7.13
C TYR A 142 -2.83 36.26 8.16
N SER A 143 -3.67 37.23 7.81
CA SER A 143 -3.93 38.38 8.67
C SER A 143 -5.40 38.78 8.68
N CYS A 144 -5.93 39.13 9.86
CA CYS A 144 -7.23 39.75 10.05
C CYS A 144 -7.06 40.95 10.99
N GLY A 145 -7.21 42.17 10.45
CA GLY A 145 -6.77 43.38 11.15
C GLY A 145 -5.29 43.30 11.53
N ASP A 146 -4.98 43.57 12.80
CA ASP A 146 -3.61 43.50 13.33
C ASP A 146 -3.21 42.08 13.82
N VAL A 147 -4.08 41.08 13.66
CA VAL A 147 -3.82 39.71 14.12
C VAL A 147 -3.26 38.88 12.97
N ALA A 148 -2.00 38.45 13.10
CA ALA A 148 -1.40 37.42 12.26
C ALA A 148 -1.70 36.01 12.80
N PHE A 149 -2.03 35.09 11.90
CA PHE A 149 -2.38 33.71 12.26
C PHE A 149 -1.96 32.71 11.17
N SER A 150 -1.91 31.43 11.53
CA SER A 150 -1.74 30.31 10.60
C SER A 150 -2.96 29.40 10.62
N MET A 151 -3.31 28.82 9.48
CA MET A 151 -4.39 27.83 9.39
C MET A 151 -3.83 26.42 9.53
N LEU A 152 -4.30 25.70 10.56
CA LEU A 152 -3.99 24.30 10.80
C LEU A 152 -5.07 23.42 10.17
N TRP A 153 -4.78 22.91 8.97
CA TRP A 153 -5.74 22.16 8.17
C TRP A 153 -5.88 20.71 8.64
N SER A 154 -7.13 20.24 8.70
CA SER A 154 -7.50 18.84 8.95
C SER A 154 -7.70 18.06 7.63
N VAL A 155 -7.00 18.46 6.58
CA VAL A 155 -6.93 17.78 5.29
C VAL A 155 -5.80 16.75 5.36
N PRO A 156 -6.06 15.45 5.16
CA PRO A 156 -5.01 14.45 5.20
C PRO A 156 -4.01 14.66 4.06
N VAL A 157 -2.74 14.90 4.39
CA VAL A 157 -1.66 14.99 3.41
C VAL A 157 -0.65 13.91 3.70
N VAL A 158 -0.33 13.10 2.68
CA VAL A 158 0.56 11.95 2.81
C VAL A 158 1.78 12.16 1.94
N THR A 159 2.96 11.95 2.51
CA THR A 159 4.22 11.89 1.75
C THR A 159 4.96 10.62 2.11
N TYR A 160 5.72 10.07 1.17
CA TYR A 160 6.59 8.94 1.43
C TYR A 160 8.00 9.17 0.90
N ASP A 161 8.98 8.51 1.51
CA ASP A 161 10.41 8.62 1.17
C ASP A 161 11.04 7.22 1.17
N LEU A 162 11.65 6.87 0.03
CA LEU A 162 12.39 5.63 -0.20
C LEU A 162 13.90 5.87 -0.32
N GLY A 163 14.43 6.92 0.33
CA GLY A 163 15.85 7.29 0.35
C GLY A 163 16.25 8.39 -0.64
N GLU A 164 15.34 8.84 -1.49
CA GLU A 164 15.56 9.89 -2.50
C GLU A 164 14.97 11.25 -2.08
N GLY A 165 14.35 11.33 -0.90
CA GLY A 165 13.65 12.48 -0.38
C GLY A 165 12.12 12.30 -0.40
N PRO A 166 11.40 13.17 0.35
CA PRO A 166 9.95 13.05 0.48
C PRO A 166 9.24 13.36 -0.84
N ARG A 167 8.33 12.49 -1.23
CA ARG A 167 7.47 12.61 -2.40
C ARG A 167 6.00 12.73 -2.01
N PRO A 168 5.18 13.46 -2.79
CA PRO A 168 3.73 13.45 -2.68
C PRO A 168 3.14 12.04 -2.75
N TYR A 169 1.92 11.88 -2.24
CA TYR A 169 1.16 10.65 -2.41
C TYR A 169 0.80 10.45 -3.89
N GLU A 170 1.41 9.43 -4.49
CA GLU A 170 1.10 8.97 -5.84
C GLU A 170 1.30 7.45 -5.94
N PRO A 171 0.51 6.72 -6.75
CA PRO A 171 0.74 5.30 -6.99
C PRO A 171 2.09 5.07 -7.66
N LEU A 172 2.94 4.29 -6.98
CA LEU A 172 4.25 3.89 -7.46
C LEU A 172 4.26 2.38 -7.72
N VAL A 173 4.83 1.97 -8.85
CA VAL A 173 5.03 0.56 -9.19
C VAL A 173 6.53 0.34 -9.38
N LEU A 174 7.09 -0.59 -8.62
CA LEU A 174 8.50 -0.94 -8.64
C LEU A 174 8.67 -2.45 -8.69
N ASP A 175 9.79 -2.90 -9.21
CA ASP A 175 10.26 -4.27 -9.02
C ASP A 175 11.02 -4.35 -7.69
N ALA A 176 10.97 -5.51 -7.02
CA ALA A 176 11.55 -5.70 -5.67
C ALA A 176 13.05 -5.37 -5.59
N GLU A 177 13.75 -5.41 -6.73
CA GLU A 177 15.18 -5.14 -6.84
C GLU A 177 15.50 -3.65 -6.98
N GLU A 178 14.52 -2.84 -7.42
CA GLU A 178 14.64 -1.37 -7.52
C GLU A 178 14.56 -0.71 -6.13
N LEU A 179 14.06 -1.42 -5.12
CA LEU A 179 14.02 -0.97 -3.73
C LEU A 179 15.40 -1.10 -3.07
N THR A 180 16.21 -0.06 -3.24
CA THR A 180 17.58 0.03 -2.70
C THR A 180 17.64 0.49 -1.25
N SER A 181 16.65 1.27 -0.79
CA SER A 181 16.57 1.71 0.60
C SER A 181 16.17 0.58 1.55
N SER A 182 16.75 0.59 2.75
CA SER A 182 16.35 -0.28 3.85
C SER A 182 15.14 0.23 4.62
N MET A 183 14.74 1.48 4.40
CA MET A 183 13.72 2.18 5.17
C MET A 183 12.74 2.93 4.26
N LEU A 184 11.45 2.79 4.56
CA LEU A 184 10.38 3.63 4.02
C LEU A 184 9.93 4.59 5.12
N VAL A 185 10.01 5.89 4.88
CA VAL A 185 9.45 6.89 5.80
C VAL A 185 8.13 7.37 5.24
N VAL A 186 7.04 7.27 6.00
CA VAL A 186 5.74 7.83 5.61
C VAL A 186 5.36 8.91 6.60
N LYS A 187 4.96 10.08 6.09
CA LYS A 187 4.42 11.19 6.90
C LYS A 187 2.97 11.43 6.54
N VAL A 188 2.15 11.69 7.56
CA VAL A 188 0.73 11.99 7.44
C VAL A 188 0.42 13.20 8.31
N ARG A 189 0.02 14.31 7.68
CA ARG A 189 -0.50 15.52 8.35
C ARG A 189 -2.02 15.54 8.26
N GLY A 190 -2.69 16.28 9.14
CA GLY A 190 -4.14 16.55 9.04
C GLY A 190 -5.05 15.34 9.26
N ALA A 191 -4.53 14.23 9.78
CA ALA A 191 -5.31 13.04 10.14
C ALA A 191 -4.94 12.51 11.52
N LYS A 192 -5.96 12.10 12.29
CA LYS A 192 -5.78 11.59 13.67
C LYS A 192 -5.58 10.09 13.72
N LYS A 193 -6.26 9.34 12.84
CA LYS A 193 -6.12 7.89 12.73
C LYS A 193 -5.37 7.57 11.46
N LYS A 194 -4.32 6.78 11.54
CA LYS A 194 -3.45 6.43 10.42
C LYS A 194 -2.93 5.02 10.59
N LYS A 195 -2.92 4.27 9.48
CA LYS A 195 -2.44 2.88 9.44
C LYS A 195 -1.82 2.59 8.10
N ILE A 196 -0.72 1.84 8.12
CA ILE A 196 -0.12 1.27 6.92
C ILE A 196 -0.28 -0.23 6.99
N TYR A 197 -0.71 -0.78 5.86
CA TYR A 197 -0.83 -2.21 5.67
C TYR A 197 0.13 -2.69 4.61
N PHE A 198 0.63 -3.90 4.78
CA PHE A 198 1.44 -4.59 3.79
C PHE A 198 0.87 -5.98 3.51
N GLY A 199 0.92 -6.41 2.26
CA GLY A 199 0.49 -7.76 1.89
C GLY A 199 0.29 -7.93 0.38
N PRO A 200 -0.08 -9.15 -0.06
CA PRO A 200 -0.36 -9.43 -1.46
C PRO A 200 -1.54 -8.61 -1.98
N GLU A 201 -1.51 -8.25 -3.27
CA GLU A 201 -2.53 -7.40 -3.90
C GLU A 201 -3.96 -7.96 -3.73
N GLY A 202 -4.13 -9.27 -3.91
CA GLY A 202 -5.41 -9.98 -3.82
C GLY A 202 -5.65 -10.78 -2.53
N GLY A 203 -4.97 -10.46 -1.42
CA GLY A 203 -5.04 -11.29 -0.21
C GLY A 203 -5.13 -10.53 1.12
N LYS A 204 -4.89 -11.26 2.22
CA LYS A 204 -4.93 -10.69 3.58
C LYS A 204 -3.76 -9.72 3.76
N LYS A 205 -4.08 -8.52 4.21
CA LYS A 205 -3.12 -7.44 4.49
C LYS A 205 -2.86 -7.38 5.99
N GLU A 206 -1.61 -7.16 6.39
CA GLU A 206 -1.20 -7.02 7.79
C GLU A 206 -1.01 -5.54 8.13
N ASP A 207 -1.47 -5.12 9.30
CA ASP A 207 -1.18 -3.79 9.87
C ASP A 207 0.26 -3.79 10.40
N ILE A 208 1.14 -3.05 9.71
CA ILE A 208 2.58 -2.99 10.01
C ILE A 208 2.97 -1.76 10.84
N THR A 209 1.99 -0.95 11.25
CA THR A 209 2.20 0.27 12.04
C THR A 209 1.24 0.31 13.23
N LYS A 210 1.24 -0.77 14.02
CA LYS A 210 0.51 -0.81 15.29
C LYS A 210 1.10 0.29 16.20
N ASP A 211 0.24 1.12 16.78
CA ASP A 211 0.60 2.22 17.69
C ASP A 211 1.28 3.45 17.03
N TRP A 212 0.94 3.73 15.77
CA TRP A 212 1.41 4.93 15.07
C TRP A 212 0.70 6.22 15.51
N ASP A 213 1.30 6.96 16.45
CA ASP A 213 0.75 8.21 16.96
C ASP A 213 1.42 9.48 16.39
N SER A 214 2.71 9.43 16.03
CA SER A 214 3.50 10.58 15.51
C SER A 214 3.18 10.93 14.05
N ASP A 215 3.45 12.15 13.57
CA ASP A 215 3.18 12.54 12.17
C ASP A 215 4.00 11.76 11.13
N SER A 216 5.06 11.07 11.55
CA SER A 216 5.87 10.20 10.71
C SER A 216 6.02 8.80 11.29
N VAL A 217 6.11 7.79 10.44
CA VAL A 217 6.52 6.42 10.79
C VAL A 217 7.65 5.97 9.88
N GLN A 218 8.53 5.13 10.44
CA GLN A 218 9.60 4.49 9.69
C GLN A 218 9.32 2.99 9.61
N ILE A 219 9.35 2.45 8.40
CA ILE A 219 9.07 1.03 8.12
C ILE A 219 10.36 0.37 7.65
N ASN A 220 10.76 -0.68 8.37
CA ASN A 220 11.90 -1.51 8.02
C ASN A 220 11.54 -2.42 6.83
N LEU A 221 12.15 -2.19 5.67
CA LEU A 221 11.81 -2.87 4.42
C LEU A 221 12.38 -4.30 4.29
N PRO A 222 13.61 -4.64 4.73
CA PRO A 222 14.20 -5.96 4.53
C PRO A 222 13.32 -7.16 4.93
N PRO A 223 12.66 -7.19 6.11
CA PRO A 223 11.79 -8.31 6.47
C PRO A 223 10.55 -8.42 5.57
N LEU A 224 10.07 -7.30 5.03
CA LEU A 224 8.93 -7.27 4.10
C LEU A 224 9.35 -7.72 2.70
N LEU A 225 10.53 -7.28 2.25
CA LEU A 225 11.13 -7.72 0.99
C LEU A 225 11.42 -9.22 0.98
N ASP A 226 11.87 -9.80 2.09
CA ASP A 226 12.03 -11.25 2.21
C ASP A 226 10.71 -12.00 1.93
N GLN A 227 9.56 -11.45 2.35
CA GLN A 227 8.24 -12.02 2.03
C GLN A 227 7.92 -11.89 0.55
N VAL A 228 8.25 -10.75 -0.07
CA VAL A 228 8.08 -10.55 -1.53
C VAL A 228 8.90 -11.56 -2.31
N TYR A 229 10.20 -11.68 -2.01
CA TYR A 229 11.13 -12.61 -2.66
C TYR A 229 10.73 -14.07 -2.49
N SER A 230 10.09 -14.42 -1.37
CA SER A 230 9.57 -15.77 -1.10
C SER A 230 8.29 -16.12 -1.89
N SER A 231 7.73 -15.19 -2.67
CA SER A 231 6.48 -15.38 -3.41
C SER A 231 6.65 -15.09 -4.91
N THR A 232 5.67 -15.50 -5.72
CA THR A 232 5.53 -15.11 -7.14
C THR A 232 4.53 -13.97 -7.36
N GLY A 233 3.87 -13.52 -6.30
CA GLY A 233 2.80 -12.54 -6.35
C GLY A 233 3.29 -11.10 -6.26
N THR A 234 2.39 -10.17 -6.56
CA THR A 234 2.59 -8.75 -6.32
C THR A 234 2.20 -8.41 -4.88
N TYR A 235 3.06 -7.65 -4.20
CA TYR A 235 2.82 -7.13 -2.86
C TYR A 235 2.61 -5.63 -2.90
N CYS A 236 1.83 -5.10 -1.97
CA CYS A 236 1.46 -3.69 -1.96
C CYS A 236 1.54 -3.11 -0.56
N PHE A 237 1.94 -1.85 -0.48
CA PHE A 237 1.66 -0.99 0.66
C PHE A 237 0.31 -0.30 0.45
N PHE A 238 -0.49 -0.29 1.50
CA PHE A 238 -1.75 0.43 1.56
C PHE A 238 -1.76 1.37 2.75
N ILE A 239 -2.44 2.50 2.62
CA ILE A 239 -2.63 3.47 3.69
C ILE A 239 -4.12 3.67 3.97
N SER A 240 -4.48 3.85 5.23
CA SER A 240 -5.79 4.31 5.67
C SER A 240 -5.60 5.51 6.59
N VAL A 241 -6.35 6.57 6.33
CA VAL A 241 -6.42 7.78 7.17
C VAL A 241 -7.86 7.97 7.64
N ASN A 242 -8.05 8.43 8.88
CA ASN A 242 -9.36 8.70 9.49
C ASN A 242 -10.39 7.55 9.38
N SER A 243 -9.92 6.30 9.28
CA SER A 243 -10.74 5.10 9.07
C SER A 243 -11.43 5.00 7.70
N SER A 244 -10.93 5.73 6.70
CA SER A 244 -11.30 5.61 5.30
C SER A 244 -10.79 4.31 4.66
N PRO A 245 -11.36 3.87 3.52
CA PRO A 245 -10.90 2.67 2.81
C PRO A 245 -9.40 2.69 2.51
N ASN A 246 -8.78 1.51 2.52
CA ASN A 246 -7.36 1.36 2.26
C ASN A 246 -7.02 1.76 0.81
N LYS A 247 -6.19 2.78 0.63
CA LYS A 247 -5.66 3.14 -0.70
C LYS A 247 -4.30 2.52 -0.95
N LYS A 248 -4.12 1.91 -2.12
CA LYS A 248 -2.83 1.38 -2.60
C LYS A 248 -1.91 2.55 -2.98
N PHE A 249 -0.63 2.50 -2.63
CA PHE A 249 0.30 3.57 -3.01
C PHE A 249 1.69 3.12 -3.43
N ILE A 250 2.18 1.97 -2.94
CA ILE A 250 3.38 1.34 -3.51
C ILE A 250 3.04 -0.09 -3.88
N GLN A 251 3.31 -0.48 -5.11
CA GLN A 251 3.18 -1.83 -5.62
C GLN A 251 4.56 -2.39 -5.94
N ILE A 252 4.88 -3.54 -5.35
CA ILE A 252 6.14 -4.24 -5.48
C ILE A 252 5.91 -5.52 -6.26
N ARG A 253 6.47 -5.58 -7.45
CA ARG A 253 6.46 -6.74 -8.32
C ARG A 253 7.67 -7.61 -8.04
N ASN A 254 7.51 -8.91 -8.26
CA ASN A 254 8.60 -9.87 -8.21
C ASN A 254 8.66 -10.65 -9.54
N PRO A 255 9.24 -10.05 -10.59
CA PRO A 255 9.25 -10.64 -11.92
C PRO A 255 10.01 -11.97 -11.97
N GLU A 256 9.77 -12.72 -13.04
CA GLU A 256 10.59 -13.87 -13.40
C GLU A 256 11.99 -13.41 -13.76
N LYS A 257 13.00 -14.14 -13.28
CA LYS A 257 14.40 -13.79 -13.49
C LYS A 257 15.00 -14.46 -14.69
N ALA A 258 14.58 -15.69 -14.97
CA ALA A 258 15.14 -16.48 -16.03
C ALA A 258 14.25 -16.44 -17.28
N LYS A 259 14.80 -16.00 -18.40
CA LYS A 259 14.21 -16.24 -19.72
C LYS A 259 14.88 -17.43 -20.35
N VAL A 260 14.07 -18.40 -20.80
CA VAL A 260 14.57 -19.71 -21.21
C VAL A 260 14.19 -20.03 -22.64
N SER A 261 15.14 -20.59 -23.38
CA SER A 261 14.93 -21.15 -24.71
C SER A 261 15.76 -22.41 -24.89
N VAL A 262 15.43 -23.21 -25.92
CA VAL A 262 16.18 -24.42 -26.29
C VAL A 262 16.65 -24.25 -27.73
N ALA A 263 17.97 -24.33 -27.93
CA ALA A 263 18.60 -24.19 -29.24
C ALA A 263 19.90 -25.01 -29.28
N ASP A 264 20.21 -25.58 -30.44
CA ASP A 264 21.49 -26.24 -30.72
C ASP A 264 21.88 -27.36 -29.74
N GLY A 265 20.90 -28.07 -29.19
CA GLY A 265 21.13 -29.14 -28.22
C GLY A 265 21.46 -28.67 -26.80
N SER A 266 21.22 -27.38 -26.51
CA SER A 266 21.40 -26.78 -25.20
C SER A 266 20.16 -26.03 -24.73
N ILE A 267 20.04 -25.88 -23.41
CA ILE A 267 19.14 -24.92 -22.78
C ILE A 267 19.90 -23.60 -22.68
N LYS A 268 19.32 -22.53 -23.21
CA LYS A 268 19.82 -21.16 -23.04
C LYS A 268 18.96 -20.48 -21.97
N ALA A 269 19.57 -20.08 -20.87
CA ALA A 269 18.89 -19.36 -19.79
C ALA A 269 19.57 -18.02 -19.56
N ASP A 270 18.86 -16.93 -19.86
CA ASP A 270 19.30 -15.57 -19.56
C ASP A 270 18.73 -15.17 -18.20
N VAL A 271 19.59 -15.03 -17.20
CA VAL A 271 19.23 -14.85 -15.79
C VAL A 271 19.57 -13.43 -15.37
N ALA A 272 18.55 -12.66 -14.96
CA ALA A 272 18.76 -11.36 -14.34
C ALA A 272 19.47 -11.49 -12.98
N GLY A 273 20.34 -10.55 -12.63
CA GLY A 273 21.02 -10.48 -11.33
C GLY A 273 20.05 -10.31 -10.15
N GLY A 274 20.57 -10.29 -8.91
CA GLY A 274 19.81 -9.92 -7.70
C GLY A 274 19.74 -10.98 -6.60
N LYS A 275 18.68 -11.01 -5.79
CA LYS A 275 18.67 -11.75 -4.50
C LYS A 275 18.19 -13.21 -4.51
N THR A 276 17.64 -13.69 -5.61
CA THR A 276 17.16 -15.09 -5.73
C THR A 276 18.11 -15.90 -6.57
N ASP A 277 18.34 -17.15 -6.18
CA ASP A 277 19.18 -18.11 -6.89
C ASP A 277 18.37 -18.77 -8.01
N CYS A 278 19.05 -19.12 -9.11
CA CYS A 278 18.46 -19.85 -10.22
C CYS A 278 19.27 -21.12 -10.48
N ALA A 279 18.59 -22.23 -10.76
CA ALA A 279 19.22 -23.49 -11.14
C ALA A 279 18.43 -24.16 -12.26
N CYS A 280 19.14 -24.80 -13.18
CA CYS A 280 18.55 -25.71 -14.15
C CYS A 280 18.59 -27.14 -13.59
N VAL A 281 17.43 -27.75 -13.42
CA VAL A 281 17.30 -29.16 -13.03
C VAL A 281 16.95 -29.97 -14.27
N ILE A 282 17.82 -30.90 -14.65
CA ILE A 282 17.63 -31.80 -15.79
C ILE A 282 17.29 -33.18 -15.25
N TYR A 283 16.14 -33.71 -15.65
CA TYR A 283 15.70 -35.07 -15.31
C TYR A 283 16.16 -36.05 -16.37
N LEU A 284 16.68 -37.19 -15.95
CA LEU A 284 17.22 -38.24 -16.81
C LEU A 284 16.28 -39.46 -16.89
N GLN A 285 16.46 -40.28 -17.92
CA GLN A 285 15.66 -41.49 -18.15
C GLN A 285 15.65 -42.46 -16.97
N ASP A 286 16.79 -42.59 -16.29
CA ASP A 286 17.03 -43.48 -15.13
C ASP A 286 16.40 -43.00 -13.82
N LYS A 287 15.63 -41.89 -13.85
CA LYS A 287 15.00 -41.20 -12.71
C LYS A 287 15.95 -40.38 -11.83
N THR A 288 17.23 -40.27 -12.20
CA THR A 288 18.12 -39.32 -11.53
C THR A 288 17.92 -37.91 -12.07
N SER A 289 18.49 -36.92 -11.39
CA SER A 289 18.47 -35.53 -11.83
C SER A 289 19.84 -34.90 -11.69
N LYS A 290 20.14 -33.97 -12.59
CA LYS A 290 21.35 -33.15 -12.56
C LYS A 290 20.96 -31.69 -12.35
N THR A 291 21.47 -31.08 -11.29
CA THR A 291 21.26 -29.66 -11.00
C THR A 291 22.48 -28.87 -11.44
N VAL A 292 22.25 -27.85 -12.27
CA VAL A 292 23.27 -26.91 -12.75
C VAL A 292 22.94 -25.53 -12.20
N PRO A 293 23.77 -24.96 -11.31
CA PRO A 293 23.55 -23.58 -10.84
C PRO A 293 23.71 -22.60 -12.00
N LEU A 294 22.85 -21.60 -12.08
CA LEU A 294 22.88 -20.57 -13.10
C LEU A 294 23.49 -19.29 -12.53
N SER A 295 24.39 -18.66 -13.29
CA SER A 295 24.97 -17.36 -12.96
C SER A 295 24.16 -16.23 -13.62
N GLU A 296 24.36 -15.00 -13.18
CA GLU A 296 23.81 -13.83 -13.87
C GLU A 296 24.28 -13.76 -15.33
N GLY A 297 23.37 -13.38 -16.23
CA GLY A 297 23.58 -13.31 -17.67
C GLY A 297 23.22 -14.61 -18.40
N LEU A 298 23.79 -14.78 -19.60
CA LEU A 298 23.48 -15.91 -20.48
C LEU A 298 24.22 -17.18 -20.03
N ASN A 299 23.45 -18.20 -19.69
CA ASN A 299 23.93 -19.54 -19.38
C ASN A 299 23.65 -20.48 -20.55
N ASP A 300 24.61 -21.37 -20.82
CA ASP A 300 24.52 -22.41 -21.84
C ASP A 300 24.64 -23.78 -21.19
N ILE A 301 23.53 -24.50 -21.05
CA ILE A 301 23.49 -25.80 -20.39
C ILE A 301 23.33 -26.91 -21.44
N PRO A 302 24.37 -27.73 -21.69
CA PRO A 302 24.26 -28.85 -22.62
C PRO A 302 23.19 -29.84 -22.17
N ILE A 303 22.32 -30.28 -23.09
CA ILE A 303 21.28 -31.28 -22.82
C ILE A 303 21.90 -32.68 -22.97
N PRO A 304 21.97 -33.49 -21.89
CA PRO A 304 22.44 -34.86 -21.97
C PRO A 304 21.63 -35.73 -22.95
N LYS A 305 22.27 -36.80 -23.45
CA LYS A 305 21.62 -37.73 -24.41
C LYS A 305 20.45 -38.52 -23.80
N ASP A 306 20.39 -38.61 -22.50
CA ASP A 306 19.39 -39.31 -21.69
C ASP A 306 18.47 -38.34 -20.92
N ALA A 307 18.53 -37.04 -21.22
CA ALA A 307 17.61 -36.06 -20.65
C ALA A 307 16.19 -36.26 -21.17
N VAL A 308 15.21 -36.18 -20.26
CA VAL A 308 13.78 -36.34 -20.57
C VAL A 308 12.97 -35.07 -20.36
N GLU A 309 13.32 -34.28 -19.35
CA GLU A 309 12.64 -33.04 -18.97
C GLU A 309 13.69 -32.12 -18.33
N ALA A 310 13.49 -30.81 -18.40
CA ALA A 310 14.23 -29.88 -17.57
C ALA A 310 13.31 -28.80 -17.02
N GLU A 311 13.69 -28.22 -15.89
CA GLU A 311 12.99 -27.13 -15.25
C GLU A 311 14.03 -26.07 -14.84
N ILE A 312 13.68 -24.78 -14.98
CA ILE A 312 14.40 -23.72 -14.29
C ILE A 312 13.71 -23.45 -12.96
N VAL A 313 14.47 -23.62 -11.89
CA VAL A 313 14.02 -23.42 -10.52
C VAL A 313 14.58 -22.10 -10.04
N GLU A 314 13.70 -21.21 -9.61
CA GLU A 314 14.08 -20.01 -8.88
C GLU A 314 13.82 -20.22 -7.39
N SER A 315 14.80 -19.92 -6.55
CA SER A 315 14.73 -20.10 -5.11
C SER A 315 15.19 -18.88 -4.33
N PHE A 316 14.64 -18.71 -3.13
CA PHE A 316 15.06 -17.69 -2.18
C PHE A 316 15.20 -18.32 -0.80
N LYS A 317 16.38 -18.20 -0.17
CA LYS A 317 16.69 -18.84 1.12
C LYS A 317 16.29 -20.32 1.14
N ASP A 318 16.77 -21.07 0.13
CA ASP A 318 16.53 -22.50 -0.08
C ASP A 318 15.07 -22.93 -0.31
N LYS A 319 14.14 -21.97 -0.46
CA LYS A 319 12.75 -22.26 -0.81
C LYS A 319 12.50 -22.02 -2.29
N VAL A 320 12.03 -23.05 -2.97
CA VAL A 320 11.56 -22.94 -4.36
C VAL A 320 10.36 -22.00 -4.40
N ARG A 321 10.47 -20.93 -5.19
CA ARG A 321 9.39 -19.97 -5.40
C ARG A 321 8.72 -20.13 -6.75
N ARG A 322 9.48 -20.48 -7.79
CA ARG A 322 9.01 -20.60 -9.17
C ARG A 322 9.71 -21.77 -9.86
N VAL A 323 8.95 -22.47 -10.69
CA VAL A 323 9.44 -23.54 -11.55
C VAL A 323 8.94 -23.26 -12.97
N THR A 324 9.87 -23.05 -13.89
CA THR A 324 9.58 -22.81 -15.31
C THR A 324 9.96 -24.07 -16.09
N PRO A 325 8.99 -24.84 -16.61
CA PRO A 325 9.28 -26.07 -17.35
C PRO A 325 9.94 -25.78 -18.70
N VAL A 326 10.92 -26.59 -19.07
CA VAL A 326 11.72 -26.47 -20.29
C VAL A 326 11.57 -27.75 -21.11
N LYS A 327 10.97 -27.62 -22.29
CA LYS A 327 10.83 -28.75 -23.23
C LYS A 327 12.15 -29.03 -23.94
N VAL A 328 12.94 -29.94 -23.39
CA VAL A 328 14.25 -30.35 -23.96
C VAL A 328 14.13 -31.37 -25.10
N ARG A 329 13.05 -32.16 -25.15
CA ARG A 329 12.79 -33.14 -26.21
C ARG A 329 11.30 -33.29 -26.52
N PRO A 330 10.95 -33.66 -27.77
CA PRO A 330 9.65 -34.22 -28.07
C PRO A 330 9.58 -35.65 -27.51
N LEU A 331 8.79 -35.87 -26.44
CA LEU A 331 8.34 -37.16 -25.89
C LEU A 331 9.32 -38.33 -25.98
N PRO A 332 10.21 -38.50 -24.99
CA PRO A 332 11.18 -39.58 -25.01
C PRO A 332 10.55 -40.94 -24.68
N PHE A 333 11.01 -41.99 -25.37
CA PHE A 333 10.80 -43.37 -24.94
C PHE A 333 11.93 -43.80 -23.99
N ILE A 334 11.58 -44.61 -22.99
CA ILE A 334 12.50 -45.11 -21.97
C ILE A 334 12.44 -46.64 -21.97
N SER A 335 13.58 -47.30 -22.04
CA SER A 335 13.68 -48.75 -21.83
C SER A 335 13.82 -49.07 -20.33
N SER A 336 13.10 -50.08 -19.85
CA SER A 336 13.34 -50.67 -18.53
C SER A 336 14.59 -51.56 -18.58
N ILE A 337 15.12 -51.91 -17.39
CA ILE A 337 16.21 -52.89 -17.25
C ILE A 337 15.78 -54.28 -17.76
N ALA A 338 14.48 -54.56 -17.77
CA ALA A 338 13.88 -55.79 -18.31
C ALA A 338 13.59 -55.72 -19.83
N GLY A 339 13.84 -54.58 -20.48
CA GLY A 339 13.61 -54.38 -21.93
C GLY A 339 12.23 -53.83 -22.31
N ASP A 340 11.35 -53.56 -21.34
CA ASP A 340 10.04 -52.97 -21.62
C ASP A 340 10.17 -51.50 -22.01
N LEU A 341 9.47 -51.07 -23.05
CA LEU A 341 9.48 -49.69 -23.51
C LEU A 341 8.34 -48.89 -22.90
N TRP A 342 8.64 -47.66 -22.49
CA TRP A 342 7.70 -46.74 -21.87
C TRP A 342 7.72 -45.40 -22.59
N LEU A 343 6.54 -44.81 -22.81
CA LEU A 343 6.41 -43.40 -23.16
C LEU A 343 6.53 -42.57 -21.88
N TYR A 344 7.52 -41.67 -21.83
CA TYR A 344 7.59 -40.67 -20.77
C TYR A 344 6.59 -39.55 -21.04
N VAL A 345 5.77 -39.25 -20.03
CA VAL A 345 4.76 -38.18 -20.10
C VAL A 345 5.14 -37.00 -19.21
N SER A 346 5.61 -37.30 -17.99
CA SER A 346 6.11 -36.30 -17.03
C SER A 346 6.95 -36.99 -15.95
N LYS A 347 7.58 -36.22 -15.05
CA LYS A 347 8.30 -36.76 -13.88
C LYS A 347 7.50 -37.76 -13.04
N GLU A 348 6.17 -37.64 -13.01
CA GLU A 348 5.28 -38.51 -12.22
C GLU A 348 4.64 -39.64 -13.04
N LYS A 349 4.74 -39.61 -14.38
CA LYS A 349 3.93 -40.47 -15.24
C LYS A 349 4.70 -41.07 -16.41
N ARG A 350 4.61 -42.40 -16.51
CA ARG A 350 5.12 -43.21 -17.61
C ARG A 350 4.02 -44.16 -18.08
N ILE A 351 3.91 -44.35 -19.38
CA ILE A 351 2.89 -45.22 -19.99
C ILE A 351 3.61 -46.38 -20.66
N PRO A 352 3.29 -47.65 -20.34
CA PRO A 352 3.90 -48.79 -21.03
C PRO A 352 3.47 -48.79 -22.49
N LEU A 353 4.40 -49.08 -23.39
CA LEU A 353 4.09 -49.23 -24.80
C LEU A 353 3.42 -50.60 -25.03
N PRO A 354 2.26 -50.65 -25.70
CA PRO A 354 1.69 -51.91 -26.16
C PRO A 354 2.62 -52.65 -27.13
N ASP A 355 2.51 -53.98 -27.13
CA ASP A 355 3.17 -54.83 -28.10
C ASP A 355 2.74 -54.49 -29.54
N GLY A 356 3.68 -54.64 -30.49
CA GLY A 356 3.42 -54.47 -31.91
C GLY A 356 3.46 -53.04 -32.43
N LEU A 357 3.75 -52.04 -31.57
CA LEU A 357 4.07 -50.67 -32.01
C LEU A 357 5.46 -50.58 -32.67
N ILE A 358 6.37 -51.48 -32.28
CA ILE A 358 7.68 -51.67 -32.89
C ILE A 358 7.77 -53.14 -33.29
N LYS A 359 8.08 -53.39 -34.57
CA LYS A 359 8.26 -54.73 -35.15
C LYS A 359 9.61 -54.77 -35.83
N ASP A 360 10.39 -55.81 -35.55
CA ASP A 360 11.71 -56.02 -36.17
C ASP A 360 12.62 -54.78 -36.05
N GLY A 361 12.58 -54.09 -34.91
CA GLY A 361 13.37 -52.88 -34.63
C GLY A 361 12.87 -51.60 -35.34
N SER A 362 11.74 -51.65 -36.04
CA SER A 362 11.15 -50.51 -36.76
C SER A 362 9.74 -50.17 -36.26
N PRO A 363 9.38 -48.89 -36.12
CA PRO A 363 8.03 -48.47 -35.72
C PRO A 363 6.95 -48.75 -36.79
N ASP A 364 5.82 -49.33 -36.38
CA ASP A 364 4.61 -49.51 -37.20
C ASP A 364 3.76 -48.23 -37.11
N MET A 365 3.92 -47.33 -38.10
CA MET A 365 3.31 -45.98 -38.06
C MET A 365 1.77 -45.98 -38.05
N ASP A 366 1.14 -47.03 -38.56
CA ASP A 366 -0.31 -47.18 -38.55
C ASP A 366 -0.81 -47.65 -37.18
N ALA A 367 -0.07 -48.58 -36.55
CA ALA A 367 -0.31 -48.97 -35.17
C ALA A 367 -0.07 -47.79 -34.20
N VAL A 368 0.99 -47.01 -34.41
CA VAL A 368 1.30 -45.79 -33.64
C VAL A 368 0.18 -44.76 -33.78
N ALA A 369 -0.38 -44.56 -34.98
CA ALA A 369 -1.47 -43.61 -35.18
C ALA A 369 -2.77 -44.03 -34.46
N LYS A 370 -3.12 -45.32 -34.52
CA LYS A 370 -4.27 -45.86 -33.78
C LYS A 370 -4.08 -45.75 -32.27
N TRP A 371 -2.87 -46.02 -31.80
CA TRP A 371 -2.53 -45.91 -30.38
C TRP A 371 -2.54 -44.45 -29.89
N HIS A 372 -2.01 -43.51 -30.67
CA HIS A 372 -2.04 -42.06 -30.36
C HIS A 372 -3.47 -41.58 -30.09
N GLY A 373 -4.41 -41.88 -30.99
CA GLY A 373 -5.81 -41.48 -30.84
C GLY A 373 -6.46 -42.03 -29.56
N LYS A 374 -6.09 -43.24 -29.15
CA LYS A 374 -6.55 -43.86 -27.91
C LYS A 374 -5.89 -43.24 -26.68
N ILE A 375 -4.56 -43.08 -26.71
CA ILE A 375 -3.79 -42.70 -25.51
C ILE A 375 -3.96 -41.23 -25.15
N VAL A 376 -4.12 -40.34 -26.12
CA VAL A 376 -4.41 -38.91 -25.89
C VAL A 376 -5.79 -38.71 -25.27
N GLY A 377 -6.78 -39.51 -25.69
CA GLY A 377 -8.11 -39.49 -25.09
C GLY A 377 -8.13 -39.95 -23.63
N MET A 378 -7.23 -40.85 -23.25
CA MET A 378 -7.10 -41.41 -21.91
C MET A 378 -6.19 -40.60 -20.98
N ASN A 379 -5.33 -39.71 -21.51
CA ASN A 379 -4.31 -39.01 -20.74
C ASN A 379 -4.32 -37.50 -21.06
N PRO A 380 -4.89 -36.66 -20.19
CA PRO A 380 -5.00 -35.22 -20.40
C PRO A 380 -3.68 -34.51 -20.73
N GLU A 381 -2.57 -34.98 -20.17
CA GLU A 381 -1.22 -34.42 -20.33
C GLU A 381 -0.70 -34.56 -21.77
N LEU A 382 -1.21 -35.55 -22.52
CA LEU A 382 -0.85 -35.80 -23.91
C LEU A 382 -1.75 -35.06 -24.92
N ARG A 383 -2.74 -34.27 -24.47
CA ARG A 383 -3.66 -33.55 -25.39
C ARG A 383 -2.97 -32.55 -26.31
N THR A 384 -1.83 -32.01 -25.88
CA THR A 384 -1.04 -31.08 -26.68
C THR A 384 -0.07 -31.77 -27.63
N VAL A 385 0.03 -33.11 -27.55
CA VAL A 385 0.89 -33.92 -28.40
C VAL A 385 0.18 -34.24 -29.70
N SER A 386 0.71 -33.70 -30.79
CA SER A 386 0.25 -34.02 -32.13
C SER A 386 0.65 -35.44 -32.55
N LEU A 387 -0.11 -36.02 -33.47
CA LEU A 387 0.25 -37.30 -34.09
C LEU A 387 1.60 -37.22 -34.81
N ALA A 388 1.92 -36.06 -35.39
CA ALA A 388 3.19 -35.84 -36.08
C ALA A 388 4.38 -35.90 -35.11
N GLU A 389 4.26 -35.29 -33.93
CA GLU A 389 5.28 -35.37 -32.88
C GLU A 389 5.44 -36.80 -32.36
N MET A 390 4.33 -37.52 -32.17
CA MET A 390 4.38 -38.93 -31.75
C MET A 390 5.08 -39.81 -32.79
N LYS A 391 4.72 -39.70 -34.07
CA LYS A 391 5.36 -40.45 -35.16
C LYS A 391 6.85 -40.12 -35.28
N ARG A 392 7.21 -38.84 -35.12
CA ARG A 392 8.61 -38.40 -35.13
C ARG A 392 9.38 -39.02 -33.97
N ALA A 393 8.84 -38.98 -32.76
CA ALA A 393 9.46 -39.62 -31.61
C ALA A 393 9.72 -41.12 -31.86
N PHE A 394 8.75 -41.85 -32.44
CA PHE A 394 8.91 -43.27 -32.76
C PHE A 394 9.95 -43.51 -33.87
N SER A 395 10.06 -42.58 -34.83
CA SER A 395 11.05 -42.65 -35.91
C SER A 395 12.47 -42.42 -35.39
N ASP A 396 12.62 -41.50 -34.44
CA ASP A 396 13.90 -41.13 -33.82
C ASP A 396 14.35 -42.17 -32.78
N PHE A 397 13.45 -43.05 -32.34
CA PHE A 397 13.73 -44.17 -31.46
C PHE A 397 14.43 -45.30 -32.23
N LYS A 398 15.76 -45.27 -32.25
CA LYS A 398 16.59 -46.42 -32.64
C LYS A 398 16.73 -47.35 -31.43
N GLY A 399 16.14 -48.54 -31.52
CA GLY A 399 16.25 -49.60 -30.50
C GLY A 399 17.68 -50.06 -30.26
#